data_AF-A0A560JBA5-F1
#
_entry.id   AF-A0A560JBA5-F1
#
_cell.length_a   1.000
_cell.length_b   1.000
_cell.length_c   1.000
_cell.angle_alpha   90.00
_cell.angle_beta   90.00
_cell.angle_gamma   90.00
#
_symmetry.space_group_name_H-M   'P 1'
#
loop_
_entity.id
_entity.type
_entity.pdbx_description
1 polymer ?
#
loop_
_entity_poly.entity_id
_entity_poly.type
_entity_poly.pdbx_seq_one_letter_code
_entity_poly.pdbx_strand_id
1 'polypeptide(L)' 'MCYCYEDEDVEQVCHNMVNVQMRRLPVLNREKRLVGIVALGDLALRASATAGRALSGISQRD' A
#
# COMPACT_ATOMS: atom_id res chain seq x y z
N MET A 1 1.11 6.71 12.65
CA MET A 1 -0.05 6.01 12.07
C MET A 1 -0.15 6.40 10.61
N CYS A 2 0.07 5.45 9.70
CA CYS A 2 0.04 5.69 8.25
C CYS A 2 -1.31 5.19 7.71
N TYR A 3 -1.96 5.99 6.86
CA TYR A 3 -3.19 5.66 6.13
C TYR A 3 -3.10 6.32 4.75
N CYS A 4 -3.92 5.88 3.80
CA CYS A 4 -4.16 6.59 2.54
C CYS A 4 -5.65 6.91 2.40
N TYR A 5 -6.00 7.78 1.46
CA TYR A 5 -7.36 8.00 1.04
C TYR A 5 -7.76 7.09 -0.13
N GLU A 6 -9.05 6.82 -0.28
CA GLU A 6 -9.60 5.97 -1.35
C GLU A 6 -9.41 6.54 -2.76
N ASP A 7 -9.14 7.85 -2.86
CA ASP A 7 -8.91 8.58 -4.10
C ASP A 7 -7.42 8.87 -4.35
N GLU A 8 -6.51 8.35 -3.54
CA GLU A 8 -5.06 8.46 -3.78
C GLU A 8 -4.56 7.44 -4.81
N ASP A 9 -3.56 7.85 -5.59
CA ASP A 9 -2.95 6.99 -6.61
C ASP A 9 -2.27 5.76 -6.00
N VAL A 10 -2.57 4.59 -6.56
CA VAL A 10 -2.12 3.30 -6.04
C VAL A 10 -0.60 3.15 -6.10
N GLU A 11 0.08 3.67 -7.14
CA GLU A 11 1.54 3.55 -7.25
C GLU A 11 2.24 4.40 -6.18
N GLN A 12 1.74 5.61 -5.94
CA GLN A 12 2.22 6.49 -4.88
C GLN A 12 2.03 5.85 -3.50
N VAL A 13 0.85 5.26 -3.25
CA VAL A 13 0.55 4.53 -2.00
C VAL A 13 1.50 3.33 -1.84
N CYS A 14 1.75 2.56 -2.91
CA CYS A 14 2.70 1.43 -2.89
C CYS A 14 4.12 1.89 -2.52
N HIS A 15 4.62 2.96 -3.14
CA HIS A 15 5.95 3.50 -2.82
C HIS A 15 6.05 3.93 -1.36
N ASN A 16 5.02 4.60 -0.84
CA ASN A 16 4.97 4.99 0.57
C ASN A 16 4.99 3.76 1.48
N MET A 17 4.19 2.74 1.19
CA MET A 17 4.16 1.48 1.95
C MET A 17 5.53 0.81 2.03
N VAL A 18 6.32 0.82 0.94
CA VAL A 18 7.71 0.31 0.92
C VAL A 18 8.62 1.17 1.79
N ASN A 19 8.58 2.49 1.62
CA ASN A 19 9.43 3.41 2.36
C ASN A 19 9.21 3.32 3.87
N VAL A 20 7.97 3.11 4.31
CA VAL A 20 7.63 2.97 5.73
C VAL A 20 7.53 1.51 6.21
N GLN A 21 7.92 0.54 5.37
CA GLN A 21 7.91 -0.90 5.68
C GLN A 21 6.54 -1.43 6.17
N MET A 22 5.45 -0.88 5.63
CA MET A 22 4.08 -1.26 5.99
C MET A 22 3.53 -2.27 4.99
N ARG A 23 3.16 -3.46 5.47
CA ARG A 23 2.54 -4.52 4.64
C ARG A 23 1.04 -4.30 4.41
N ARG A 24 0.40 -3.48 5.25
CA ARG A 24 -1.02 -3.14 5.18
C ARG A 24 -1.22 -1.66 5.50
N LEU A 25 -2.11 -0.99 4.78
CA LEU A 25 -2.42 0.42 4.98
C LEU A 25 -3.94 0.60 5.07
N PRO A 26 -4.47 1.23 6.13
CA PRO A 26 -5.88 1.61 6.20
C PRO A 26 -6.21 2.61 5.09
N VAL A 27 -7.36 2.42 4.45
CA VAL A 27 -7.91 3.33 3.44
C VAL A 27 -9.07 4.10 4.06
N LEU A 28 -8.99 5.43 4.04
CA LEU A 28 -10.01 6.32 4.57
C LEU A 28 -10.74 7.05 3.43
N ASN A 29 -11.98 7.45 3.66
CA ASN A 29 -12.59 8.50 2.84
C ASN A 29 -12.18 9.89 3.35
N ARG A 30 -12.59 10.96 2.64
CA ARG A 30 -12.27 12.35 3.03
C ARG A 30 -12.91 12.79 4.35
N GLU A 31 -13.95 12.10 4.81
CA GLU A 31 -14.56 12.27 6.14
C GLU A 31 -13.79 11.54 7.25
N LYS A 32 -12.62 10.96 6.93
CA LYS A 32 -11.77 10.15 7.81
C LYS A 32 -12.46 8.88 8.35
N ARG A 33 -13.43 8.34 7.62
CA ARG A 33 -14.03 7.04 7.92
C ARG A 33 -13.21 5.94 7.27
N LEU A 34 -12.98 4.85 8.00
CA LEU A 34 -12.34 3.67 7.45
C LEU A 34 -13.27 3.02 6.43
N VAL A 35 -12.81 2.94 5.18
CA VAL A 35 -13.56 2.35 4.07
C VAL A 35 -12.93 1.07 3.54
N GLY A 36 -11.67 0.79 3.91
CA GLY A 36 -11.01 -0.44 3.52
C GLY A 36 -9.60 -0.59 4.07
N ILE A 37 -8.93 -1.65 3.60
CA ILE A 37 -7.53 -1.93 3.88
C ILE A 37 -6.89 -2.35 2.56
N VAL A 38 -5.73 -1.78 2.25
CA VAL A 38 -4.89 -2.26 1.16
C VAL A 38 -3.74 -3.08 1.73
N ALA A 39 -3.48 -4.26 1.16
CA ALA A 39 -2.33 -5.08 1.50
C ALA A 39 -1.35 -5.10 0.32
N LEU A 40 -0.07 -5.02 0.61
CA LEU A 40 0.98 -5.03 -0.41
C LEU A 40 1.01 -6.34 -1.20
N GLY A 41 0.64 -7.45 -0.56
CA GLY A 41 0.50 -8.75 -1.22
C GLY A 41 -0.63 -8.76 -2.27
N ASP A 42 -1.76 -8.09 -1.99
CA ASP A 42 -2.87 -7.97 -2.94
C ASP A 42 -2.48 -7.08 -4.13
N LEU A 43 -1.70 -6.02 -3.85
CA LEU A 43 -1.16 -5.13 -4.87
C LEU A 43 -0.18 -5.89 -5.79
N ALA A 44 0.69 -6.74 -5.25
CA ALA A 44 1.61 -7.55 -6.03
C ALA A 44 0.90 -8.56 -6.96
N LEU A 45 -0.31 -8.99 -6.60
CA LEU A 45 -1.13 -9.90 -7.41
C LEU A 45 -1.96 -9.18 -8.49
N ARG A 46 -2.26 -7.88 -8.32
CA ARG A 46 -3.19 -7.13 -9.18
C ARG A 46 -2.55 -6.00 -9.99
N ALA A 47 -1.39 -5.49 -9.58
CA ALA A 47 -0.69 -4.40 -10.24
C ALA A 47 0.57 -4.88 -10.97
N SER A 48 0.84 -4.20 -12.10
CA SER A 48 2.06 -4.31 -12.90
C SER A 48 3.35 -4.19 -12.05
N ALA A 49 4.50 -4.53 -12.65
CA ALA A 49 5.85 -4.72 -12.11
C ALA A 49 6.26 -3.90 -10.86
N THR A 50 5.70 -2.71 -10.65
CA THR A 50 5.86 -1.83 -9.49
C THR A 50 5.48 -2.50 -8.16
N ALA A 51 4.35 -3.20 -8.08
CA ALA A 51 3.93 -3.82 -6.82
C ALA A 51 4.73 -5.10 -6.47
N GLY A 52 5.17 -5.85 -7.48
CA GLY A 52 6.11 -6.96 -7.29
C GLY A 52 7.45 -6.49 -6.73
N ARG A 53 7.98 -5.36 -7.23
CA ARG A 53 9.19 -4.71 -6.67
C ARG A 53 8.98 -4.25 -5.23
N ALA A 54 7.82 -3.66 -4.94
CA ALA A 54 7.47 -3.23 -3.59
C ALA A 54 7.46 -4.40 -2.59
N LEU A 55 6.85 -5.52 -2.97
CA LEU A 55 6.84 -6.74 -2.16
C LEU A 55 8.24 -7.30 -1.94
N SER A 56 9.06 -7.38 -3.01
CA SER A 56 10.44 -7.82 -2.90
C SER A 56 11.26 -6.95 -1.96
N GLY A 57 11.10 -5.62 -2.01
CA GLY A 57 11.79 -4.68 -1.12
C GLY A 57 11.41 -4.80 0.36
N ILE A 58 10.18 -5.23 0.67
CA ILE A 58 9.72 -5.48 2.06
C ILE A 58 10.04 -6.92 2.52
N SER A 59 10.11 -7.90 1.62
CA SER A 59 10.40 -9.30 1.95
C SER A 59 11.89 -9.64 2.05
N GLN A 60 12.78 -8.91 1.37
CA GLN A 60 14.24 -9.16 1.41
C GLN A 60 14.94 -8.66 2.68
N ARG A 61 14.21 -8.12 3.65
CA ARG A 61 14.77 -7.54 4.88
C ARG A 61 14.23 -8.18 6.17
N ASP A 62 13.63 -9.36 6.08
CA ASP A 62 13.40 -10.25 7.22
C ASP A 62 14.66 -11.06 7.56
#